data_AF-A0A3C1SRJ6-F1
#
_entry.id   AF-A0A3C1SRJ6-F1
#
_cell.length_a   1.000
_cell.length_b   1.000
_cell.length_c   1.000
_cell.angle_alpha   90.00
_cell.angle_beta   90.00
_cell.angle_gamma   90.00
#
_symmetry.space_group_name_H-M   'P 1'
#
loop_
_entity.id
_entity.type
_entity.pdbx_description
1 polymer ?
#
loop_
_entity_poly.entity_id
_entity_poly.type
_entity_poly.pdbx_seq_one_letter_code
_entity_poly.pdbx_strand_id
1 'polypeptide(L)' 'MSRIDRRAYAEMYGPTTGDRVRLADTELWLEVERDRTIYGEEVKFGGGKVIRDGMG' A
#
# COMPACT_ATOMS: atom_id res chain seq x y z
N MET A 1 5.89 -15.97 -10.33
CA MET A 1 5.29 -14.83 -9.60
C MET A 1 5.64 -14.98 -8.14
N SER A 2 6.25 -13.97 -7.54
CA SER A 2 6.39 -13.89 -6.08
C SER A 2 5.02 -13.58 -5.46
N ARG A 3 4.83 -13.96 -4.20
CA ARG A 3 3.64 -13.63 -3.42
C ARG A 3 4.09 -12.94 -2.14
N ILE A 4 3.27 -12.00 -1.69
CA ILE A 4 3.44 -11.33 -0.42
C ILE A 4 2.16 -11.50 0.40
N ASP A 5 2.32 -11.66 1.71
CA ASP A 5 1.20 -11.67 2.62
C ASP A 5 0.50 -10.30 2.66
N ARG A 6 -0.83 -10.29 2.77
CA ARG A 6 -1.62 -9.06 2.69
C ARG A 6 -1.34 -8.11 3.86
N ARG A 7 -1.05 -8.63 5.06
CA ARG A 7 -0.67 -7.80 6.21
C ARG A 7 0.70 -7.18 5.99
N ALA A 8 1.67 -7.96 5.50
CA ALA A 8 3.01 -7.44 5.19
C ALA A 8 2.96 -6.36 4.09
N TYR A 9 2.10 -6.52 3.09
CA TYR A 9 1.85 -5.49 2.08
C TYR A 9 1.29 -4.20 2.71
N ALA A 10 0.25 -4.32 3.54
CA ALA A 10 -0.38 -3.17 4.20
C ALA A 10 0.59 -2.41 5.13
N GLU A 11 1.49 -3.13 5.83
CA GLU A 11 2.53 -2.53 6.66
C GLU A 11 3.59 -1.77 5.83
N MET A 12 3.83 -2.16 4.57
CA MET A 12 4.83 -1.52 3.71
C MET A 12 4.29 -0.39 2.84
N TYR A 13 3.08 -0.54 2.30
CA TYR A 13 2.51 0.32 1.26
C TYR A 13 1.14 0.92 1.64
N GLY A 14 0.57 0.49 2.77
CA GLY A 14 -0.77 0.90 3.19
C GLY A 14 -1.87 -0.04 2.68
N PRO A 15 -3.12 0.19 3.13
CA PRO A 15 -4.28 -0.62 2.75
C PRO A 15 -4.56 -0.54 1.24
N THR A 16 -5.04 -1.63 0.64
CA THR A 16 -5.43 -1.72 -0.77
C THR A 16 -6.89 -2.20 -0.91
N THR A 17 -7.38 -2.37 -2.14
CA THR A 17 -8.79 -2.65 -2.46
C THR A 17 -9.40 -3.74 -1.58
N GLY A 18 -10.50 -3.41 -0.90
CA GLY A 18 -11.23 -4.27 0.04
C GLY A 18 -10.74 -4.22 1.50
N ASP A 19 -9.59 -3.59 1.79
CA ASP A 19 -9.18 -3.32 3.17
C ASP A 19 -10.04 -2.23 3.78
N ARG A 20 -10.23 -2.31 5.10
CA ARG A 20 -11.01 -1.32 5.86
C ARG A 20 -10.19 -0.64 6.93
N VAL A 21 -10.44 0.65 7.11
CA VAL A 21 -9.77 1.47 8.14
C VAL A 21 -10.83 2.20 8.95
N ARG A 22 -10.69 2.12 10.28
CA ARG A 22 -11.52 2.86 11.23
C ARG A 22 -11.07 4.32 11.26
N LEU A 23 -12.02 5.25 11.24
CA LEU A 23 -11.74 6.68 11.36
C LEU A 23 -11.52 7.04 12.83
N ALA A 24 -10.24 7.15 13.22
CA ALA A 24 -9.81 7.46 14.57
C ALA A 24 -10.52 6.56 15.62
N ASP A 25 -11.05 7.15 16.67
CA ASP A 25 -11.80 6.50 17.74
C ASP A 25 -13.31 6.43 17.49
N THR A 26 -13.79 6.84 16.31
CA THR A 26 -15.21 6.75 15.93
C THR A 26 -15.61 5.35 15.49
N GLU A 27 -16.90 5.03 15.40
CA GLU A 27 -17.40 3.76 14.84
C GLU A 27 -17.54 3.78 13.30
N LEU A 28 -16.95 4.75 12.62
CA LEU A 28 -16.99 4.86 11.16
C LEU A 28 -15.87 4.03 10.52
N TRP A 29 -16.22 3.22 9.53
CA TRP A 29 -15.30 2.40 8.74
C TRP A 29 -15.32 2.82 7.27
N LEU A 30 -14.14 3.04 6.70
CA LEU A 30 -13.95 3.23 5.26
C LEU A 30 -13.45 1.93 4.64
N GLU A 31 -13.83 1.68 3.39
CA GLU A 31 -13.30 0.59 2.56
C GLU A 31 -12.56 1.18 1.36
N VAL A 32 -11.38 0.65 1.03
CA VAL A 32 -10.68 1.04 -0.20
C VAL A 32 -11.43 0.44 -1.39
N GLU A 33 -12.09 1.28 -2.17
CA GLU A 33 -12.91 0.80 -3.30
C GLU A 33 -12.08 0.44 -4.53
N ARG A 34 -11.00 1.19 -4.79
CA ARG A 34 -10.14 1.04 -5.96
C ARG A 34 -8.71 1.44 -5.63
N ASP A 35 -7.78 0.57 -6.00
CA ASP A 35 -6.35 0.86 -6.07
C ASP A 35 -5.95 1.05 -7.54
N ARG A 36 -5.16 2.09 -7.81
CA ARG A 36 -4.69 2.43 -9.17
C ARG A 36 -3.21 2.07 -9.37
N THR A 37 -2.57 1.46 -8.39
CA THR A 37 -1.19 0.98 -8.52
C THR A 37 -1.09 -0.26 -9.41
N ILE A 38 0.13 -0.57 -9.84
CA ILE A 38 0.50 -1.87 -10.40
C ILE A 38 1.27 -2.60 -9.30
N TYR A 39 0.79 -3.78 -8.87
CA TYR A 39 1.41 -4.48 -7.74
C TYR A 39 2.84 -4.94 -8.06
N GLY A 40 3.79 -4.51 -7.24
CA GLY A 40 5.23 -4.70 -7.44
C GLY A 40 5.96 -3.48 -8.01
N GLU A 41 5.25 -2.45 -8.46
CA GLU A 41 5.79 -1.20 -9.00
C GLU A 41 5.44 0.01 -8.10
N GLU A 42 5.17 -0.23 -6.81
CA GLU A 42 4.83 0.83 -5.87
C GLU A 42 6.03 1.76 -5.62
N VAL A 43 5.81 3.07 -5.74
CA VAL A 43 6.87 4.05 -5.47
C VAL A 43 7.07 4.23 -3.96
N LYS A 44 8.32 4.19 -3.51
CA LYS A 44 8.70 4.48 -2.13
C LYS A 44 10.01 5.26 -2.09
N PHE A 45 10.03 6.33 -1.31
CA PHE A 45 11.23 7.12 -1.06
C PHE A 45 12.03 6.56 0.13
N GLY A 46 13.35 6.75 0.10
CA GLY A 46 14.28 6.36 1.16
C GLY A 46 15.57 5.74 0.62
N GLY A 47 16.55 5.56 1.50
CA GLY A 47 17.82 4.94 1.14
C GLY A 47 17.62 3.55 0.53
N GLY A 48 18.09 3.36 -0.71
CA GLY A 48 17.97 2.09 -1.45
C GLY A 48 16.56 1.73 -1.90
N LYS A 49 15.61 2.67 -1.91
CA LYS A 49 14.21 2.43 -2.35
C LYS A 49 14.00 2.79 -3.82
N VAL A 50 12.75 2.89 -4.26
CA VAL A 50 12.39 2.98 -5.67
C VAL A 50 12.72 4.37 -6.24
N ILE A 51 12.36 5.44 -5.53
CA ILE A 51 12.51 6.82 -6.02
C ILE A 51 13.98 7.25 -5.97
N ARG A 52 14.70 7.07 -7.08
CA ARG A 52 16.13 7.38 -7.24
C ARG A 52 16.46 7.62 -8.72
N ASP A 53 17.58 8.30 -8.97
CA ASP A 53 18.03 8.59 -10.34
C ASP A 53 18.21 7.32 -11.18
N GLY A 54 17.69 7.34 -12.41
CA GLY A 54 17.64 6.20 -13.32
C GLY A 54 16.65 5.07 -12.93
N MET A 55 15.85 5.27 -11.90
CA MET A 55 14.80 4.35 -11.43
C MET A 55 13.43 5.06 -11.42
N GLY A 56 12.47 4.48 -10.68
CA GLY A 56 11.08 4.95 -10.60
C GLY A 56 10.87 6.25 -9.85
#